data_AF-A0A9D6YAN9-F1
#
_entry.id   AF-A0A9D6YAN9-F1
#
_cell.length_a   1.000
_cell.length_b   1.000
_cell.length_c   1.000
_cell.angle_alpha   90.00
_cell.angle_beta   90.00
_cell.angle_gamma   90.00
#
_symmetry.space_group_name_H-M   'P 1'
#
loop_
_entity.id
_entity.type
_entity.pdbx_description
1 polymer ?
#
loop_
_entity_poly.entity_id
_entity_poly.type
_entity_poly.pdbx_seq_one_letter_code
_entity_poly.pdbx_strand_id
1 'polypeptide(L)'
;MKLFNPLKAPFGKAKFSRVKNVAYRQWEDAFEVEFDDGLSFLEPHRTIRKANKIAPKAVVIRVEADEELRHGFFVHYDNGQTAEVSWAFIRELPPKR
;
A
#
# COMPACT_ATOMS: atom_id res chain seq x y z
N MET A 1 -3.34 -17.21 9.02
CA MET A 1 -1.87 -17.07 9.07
C MET A 1 -1.52 -15.58 9.11
N LYS A 2 -0.86 -15.07 10.15
CA LYS A 2 -0.36 -13.67 10.14
C LYS A 2 0.79 -13.63 9.14
N LEU A 3 0.63 -12.91 8.02
CA LEU A 3 1.76 -12.57 7.16
C LEU A 3 2.67 -11.65 8.00
N PHE A 4 3.67 -12.23 8.64
CA PHE A 4 4.73 -11.47 9.25
C PHE A 4 5.67 -11.12 8.10
N ASN A 5 5.53 -9.91 7.55
CA ASN A 5 6.55 -9.39 6.65
C ASN A 5 7.70 -8.89 7.54
N PRO A 6 8.85 -9.59 7.59
CA PRO A 6 9.94 -9.25 8.50
C PRO A 6 10.56 -7.88 8.20
N LEU A 7 10.26 -7.30 7.03
CA LEU A 7 10.75 -5.99 6.61
C LEU A 7 9.88 -4.84 7.12
N LYS A 8 8.65 -5.09 7.59
CA LYS A 8 7.82 -4.04 8.18
C LYS A 8 8.31 -3.71 9.60
N ALA A 9 8.55 -2.43 9.85
CA ALA A 9 8.92 -1.95 11.18
C ALA A 9 7.70 -1.90 12.11
N PRO A 10 7.89 -1.86 13.44
CA PRO A 10 6.80 -1.48 14.34
C PRO A 10 6.25 -0.09 14.02
N PHE A 11 4.99 0.16 14.40
CA PHE A 11 4.34 1.46 14.25
C PHE A 11 5.19 2.62 14.82
N GLY A 12 5.37 3.67 14.03
CA GLY A 12 6.17 4.85 14.37
C GLY A 12 7.68 4.61 14.44
N LYS A 13 8.18 3.50 13.88
CA LYS A 13 9.61 3.14 13.91
C LYS A 13 10.22 3.02 12.50
N ALA A 14 9.43 3.06 11.43
CA ALA A 14 10.00 3.08 10.09
C ALA A 14 10.65 4.43 9.79
N LYS A 15 11.65 4.42 8.91
CA LYS A 15 12.21 5.63 8.32
C LYS A 15 11.53 5.92 7.00
N PHE A 16 11.19 7.19 6.78
CA PHE A 16 10.64 7.66 5.52
C PHE A 16 11.60 7.34 4.37
N SER A 17 11.00 6.87 3.27
CA SER A 17 11.63 6.74 1.96
C SER A 17 10.54 7.02 0.92
N ARG A 18 10.90 7.67 -0.17
CA ARG A 18 9.95 8.04 -1.23
C ARG A 18 9.50 6.79 -1.98
N VAL A 19 8.22 6.74 -2.34
CA VAL A 19 7.66 5.71 -3.21
C VAL A 19 8.20 5.93 -4.62
N LYS A 20 8.95 4.97 -5.15
CA LYS A 20 9.58 4.99 -6.48
C LYS A 20 8.64 4.49 -7.57
N ASN A 21 7.95 3.41 -7.30
CA ASN A 21 7.06 2.79 -8.25
C ASN A 21 5.95 2.04 -7.50
N VAL A 22 4.77 1.97 -8.11
CA VAL A 22 3.66 1.16 -7.61
C VAL A 22 2.99 0.45 -8.77
N ALA A 23 2.85 -0.87 -8.65
CA ALA A 23 2.18 -1.68 -9.65
C ALA A 23 1.15 -2.62 -8.99
N TYR A 24 -0.06 -2.66 -9.54
CA TYR A 24 -1.04 -3.66 -9.16
C TYR A 24 -0.74 -4.99 -9.87
N ARG A 25 -0.40 -6.02 -9.08
CA ARG A 25 -0.17 -7.39 -9.55
C ARG A 25 -1.49 -8.16 -9.46
N GLN A 26 -2.32 -8.02 -10.49
CA GLN A 26 -3.70 -8.56 -10.52
C GLN A 26 -3.76 -10.07 -10.25
N TRP A 27 -2.77 -10.83 -10.70
CA TRP A 27 -2.71 -12.28 -10.49
C TRP A 27 -2.46 -12.69 -9.03
N GLU A 28 -1.80 -11.84 -8.23
CA GLU A 28 -1.57 -12.06 -6.78
C GLU A 28 -2.58 -11.30 -5.90
N ASP A 29 -3.45 -10.48 -6.50
CA ASP A 29 -4.32 -9.52 -5.81
C ASP A 29 -3.54 -8.69 -4.77
N ALA A 30 -2.42 -8.10 -5.22
CA ALA A 30 -1.49 -7.35 -4.37
C ALA A 30 -0.85 -6.16 -5.11
N PHE A 31 -0.28 -5.23 -4.34
CA PHE A 31 0.42 -4.05 -4.83
C PHE A 31 1.89 -4.20 -4.54
N GLU A 32 2.71 -4.20 -5.60
CA GLU A 32 4.15 -4.08 -5.47
C GLU A 32 4.50 -2.61 -5.33
N VAL A 33 5.20 -2.27 -4.26
CA VAL A 33 5.62 -0.91 -3.91
C VAL A 33 7.13 -0.88 -3.75
N GLU A 34 7.80 -0.12 -4.60
CA GLU A 34 9.24 0.08 -4.56
C GLU A 34 9.58 1.42 -3.90
N PHE A 35 10.67 1.46 -3.14
CA PHE A 35 11.15 2.67 -2.47
C PHE A 35 12.56 3.08 -2.93
N ASP A 36 12.89 4.36 -2.77
CA ASP A 36 14.21 4.90 -3.15
C ASP A 36 15.37 4.33 -2.33
N ASP A 37 15.10 3.72 -1.17
CA ASP A 37 16.10 3.04 -0.34
C ASP A 37 16.39 1.59 -0.80
N GLY A 38 15.82 1.19 -1.93
CA GLY A 38 16.03 -0.12 -2.55
C GLY A 38 15.14 -1.22 -1.99
N LEU A 39 14.23 -0.92 -1.06
CA LEU A 39 13.30 -1.90 -0.51
C LEU A 39 12.03 -1.98 -1.35
N SER A 40 11.51 -3.19 -1.48
CA SER A 40 10.24 -3.48 -2.16
C SER A 40 9.33 -4.30 -1.27
N PHE A 41 8.03 -3.99 -1.34
CA PHE A 41 7.00 -4.63 -0.56
C PHE A 41 5.88 -5.10 -1.48
N LEU A 42 5.38 -6.31 -1.21
CA LEU A 42 4.15 -6.81 -1.81
C LEU A 42 3.03 -6.68 -0.76
N GLU A 43 2.19 -5.64 -0.91
CA GLU A 43 1.09 -5.36 0.00
C GLU A 43 -0.21 -6.01 -0.51
N PRO A 44 -0.82 -6.94 0.24
CA PRO A 44 -2.05 -7.59 -0.21
C PRO A 44 -3.20 -6.60 -0.35
N HIS A 45 -3.95 -6.66 -1.44
CA HIS A 45 -5.06 -5.74 -1.69
C HIS A 45 -6.11 -5.74 -0.57
N ARG A 46 -6.36 -6.90 0.05
CA ARG A 46 -7.26 -7.04 1.20
C ARG A 46 -6.92 -6.12 2.39
N THR A 47 -5.64 -5.79 2.62
CA THR A 47 -5.24 -4.93 3.75
C THR A 47 -5.61 -3.48 3.45
N ILE A 48 -5.33 -3.02 2.23
CA ILE A 48 -5.68 -1.70 1.72
C ILE A 48 -7.19 -1.50 1.74
N ARG A 49 -7.97 -2.48 1.23
CA ARG A 49 -9.43 -2.42 1.26
C ARG A 49 -9.98 -2.29 2.67
N LYS A 50 -9.48 -3.11 3.59
CA LYS A 50 -9.91 -3.09 5.00
C LYS A 50 -9.62 -1.73 5.65
N ALA A 51 -8.45 -1.17 5.41
CA ALA A 51 -8.04 0.11 5.98
C ALA A 51 -8.87 1.28 5.43
N ASN A 52 -9.18 1.25 4.13
CA ASN A 52 -9.88 2.33 3.42
C ASN A 52 -11.40 2.11 3.27
N LYS A 53 -11.96 1.04 3.87
CA LYS A 53 -13.39 0.67 3.77
C LYS A 53 -13.88 0.50 2.32
N ILE A 54 -13.03 -0.06 1.47
CA ILE A 54 -13.37 -0.33 0.06
C ILE A 54 -14.30 -1.54 -0.02
N ALA A 55 -15.34 -1.46 -0.84
CA ALA A 55 -16.27 -2.56 -1.05
C ALA A 55 -15.54 -3.81 -1.58
N PRO A 56 -15.88 -5.03 -1.12
CA PRO A 56 -15.17 -6.26 -1.55
C PRO A 56 -15.21 -6.53 -3.04
N LYS A 57 -16.26 -6.06 -3.73
CA LYS A 57 -16.48 -6.26 -5.17
C LYS A 57 -15.92 -5.14 -6.06
N ALA A 58 -15.44 -4.04 -5.47
CA ALA A 58 -14.92 -2.91 -6.25
C ALA A 58 -13.68 -3.34 -7.05
N VAL A 59 -13.58 -3.00 -8.31
CA VAL A 59 -12.46 -3.42 -9.18
C VAL A 59 -11.46 -2.28 -9.33
N VAL A 60 -10.16 -2.57 -9.21
CA VAL A 60 -9.10 -1.58 -9.44
C VAL A 60 -9.10 -1.17 -10.90
N ILE A 61 -9.20 0.14 -11.16
CA ILE A 61 -9.15 0.69 -12.52
C ILE A 61 -7.85 1.46 -12.78
N ARG A 62 -7.26 2.06 -11.75
CA ARG A 62 -6.05 2.87 -11.86
C ARG A 62 -5.29 2.91 -10.55
N VAL A 63 -3.97 2.90 -10.64
CA VAL A 63 -3.06 3.20 -9.54
C VAL A 63 -2.28 4.46 -9.91
N GLU A 64 -2.15 5.38 -8.97
CA GLU A 64 -1.54 6.69 -9.17
C GLU A 64 -0.60 6.99 -8.02
N ALA A 65 0.70 7.10 -8.28
CA ALA A 65 1.65 7.55 -7.28
C ALA A 65 1.54 9.08 -7.08
N ASP A 66 1.77 9.54 -5.85
CA ASP A 66 1.94 10.98 -5.59
C ASP A 66 3.22 11.48 -6.26
N GLU A 67 3.10 12.37 -7.25
CA GLU A 67 4.22 12.85 -8.05
C GLU A 67 5.07 13.91 -7.34
N GLU A 68 4.48 14.68 -6.42
CA GLU A 68 5.15 15.83 -5.81
C GLU A 68 5.97 15.40 -4.59
N LEU A 69 5.33 14.79 -3.60
CA LEU A 69 6.01 14.41 -2.35
C LEU A 69 6.47 12.95 -2.38
N ARG A 70 5.89 12.13 -3.27
CA ARG A 70 6.11 10.68 -3.35
C ARG A 70 5.90 10.00 -1.99
N HIS A 71 4.93 10.51 -1.21
CA HIS A 71 4.65 10.01 0.13
C HIS A 71 3.73 8.78 0.13
N GLY A 72 3.22 8.37 -1.01
CA GLY A 72 2.19 7.36 -1.12
C GLY A 72 1.63 7.22 -2.53
N PHE A 73 0.46 6.62 -2.62
CA PHE A 73 -0.27 6.42 -3.86
C PHE A 73 -1.77 6.28 -3.62
N PHE A 74 -2.55 6.42 -4.68
CA PHE A 74 -3.99 6.26 -4.74
C PHE A 74 -4.35 5.03 -5.56
N VAL A 75 -5.34 4.28 -5.08
CA VAL A 75 -5.98 3.20 -5.83
C VAL A 75 -7.41 3.63 -6.13
N HIS A 76 -7.72 3.78 -7.41
CA HIS A 76 -9.03 4.16 -7.89
C HIS A 76 -9.82 2.92 -8.30
N TYR A 77 -11.10 2.89 -7.93
CA TYR A 77 -11.99 1.76 -8.19
C TYR A 77 -13.14 2.13 -9.14
N ASP A 78 -13.70 1.13 -9.79
CA ASP A 78 -14.82 1.24 -10.74
C ASP A 78 -16.10 1.87 -10.16
N ASN A 79 -16.32 1.71 -8.86
CA ASN A 79 -17.47 2.24 -8.14
C ASN A 79 -17.26 3.66 -7.57
N GLY A 80 -16.21 4.36 -8.00
CA GLY A 80 -15.87 5.71 -7.57
C GLY A 80 -15.22 5.80 -6.19
N GLN A 81 -14.96 4.67 -5.51
CA GLN A 81 -14.15 4.69 -4.30
C GLN A 81 -12.67 4.93 -4.64
N THR A 82 -11.96 5.54 -3.69
CA THR A 82 -10.50 5.72 -3.76
C THR A 82 -9.90 5.28 -2.42
N ALA A 83 -8.82 4.50 -2.48
CA ALA A 83 -7.99 4.22 -1.32
C ALA A 83 -6.73 5.07 -1.38
N GLU A 84 -6.42 5.79 -0.30
CA GLU A 84 -5.15 6.47 -0.12
C GLU A 84 -4.22 5.58 0.69
N VAL A 85 -2.99 5.42 0.22
CA VAL A 85 -2.00 4.52 0.82
C VAL A 85 -0.69 5.25 1.02
N SER A 86 -0.36 5.52 2.29
CA SER A 86 0.89 6.20 2.66
C SER A 86 2.08 5.24 2.68
N TRP A 87 3.29 5.80 2.53
CA TRP A 87 4.56 5.08 2.70
C TRP A 87 4.59 4.31 4.03
N ALA A 88 4.08 4.93 5.11
CA ALA A 88 4.08 4.35 6.45
C ALA A 88 3.17 3.13 6.54
N PHE A 89 2.00 3.15 5.88
CA PHE A 89 1.11 1.97 5.82
C PHE A 89 1.83 0.74 5.24
N ILE A 90 2.63 0.96 4.19
CA ILE A 90 3.42 -0.10 3.57
C ILE A 90 4.58 -0.53 4.46
N ARG A 91 5.23 0.41 5.13
CA ARG A 91 6.49 0.18 5.87
C ARG A 91 6.30 -0.27 7.31
N GLU A 92 5.12 -0.08 7.88
CA GLU A 92 4.86 -0.31 9.30
C GLU A 92 3.80 -1.37 9.55
N LEU A 93 3.99 -2.10 10.63
CA LEU A 93 2.96 -2.91 11.25
C LEU A 93 1.91 -1.97 11.89
N PRO A 94 0.63 -2.37 11.92
CA PRO A 94 -0.39 -1.60 12.62
C PRO A 94 -0.04 -1.46 14.13
N PRO A 95 -0.47 -0.38 14.78
CA PRO A 95 -0.24 -0.18 16.20
C PRO A 95 -0.81 -1.36 17.02
N LYS A 96 -0.07 -1.79 18.04
CA LYS A 96 -0.60 -2.74 19.02
C LYS A 96 -1.62 -2.02 19.88
N ARG A 97 -2.81 -2.61 20.02
CA ARG A 97 -3.79 -2.18 21.03
C ARG A 97 -3.32 -2.57 22.42
#